data_AF-A0A6N9TAR4-F1
#
_entry.id   AF-A0A6N9TAR4-F1
#
_cell.length_a   1.000
_cell.length_b   1.000
_cell.length_c   1.000
_cell.angle_alpha   90.00
_cell.angle_beta   90.00
_cell.angle_gamma   90.00
#
_symmetry.space_group_name_H-M   'P 1'
#
loop_
_entity.id
_entity.type
_entity.pdbx_description
1 polymer ?
#
loop_
_entity_poly.entity_id
_entity_poly.type
_entity_poly.pdbx_seq_one_letter_code
_entity_poly.pdbx_strand_id
1 'polypeptide(L)'
;MSSLLLSPRWKLPDGVSLIAFVLVAGMVACDDAPVVASREEAVELGEGSGTRWHALTDPTPIPLFLARAVTGRQDLRSGDPAVRPYAEALRAARGHYIETDRMLANRLIQAAVLLAERGEAIDPLQLLDDLVARSGSGRRSFGTEIHHYLNLREEGVSHAAAIERLDGALAADAADPAGR
;
A
#
# COMPACT_ATOMS: atom_id res chain seq x y z
N MET A 1 -40.44 -41.29 4.15
CA MET A 1 -40.50 -41.76 2.75
C MET A 1 -41.07 -40.63 1.91
N SER A 2 -40.24 -40.12 0.99
CA SER A 2 -40.55 -39.45 -0.29
C SER A 2 -41.56 -38.28 -0.36
N SER A 3 -41.04 -37.06 -0.65
CA SER A 3 -41.19 -36.31 -1.92
C SER A 3 -42.54 -36.42 -2.68
N LEU A 4 -43.21 -35.39 -3.21
CA LEU A 4 -42.85 -34.03 -3.63
C LEU A 4 -44.12 -33.16 -3.81
N LEU A 5 -43.95 -31.90 -3.42
CA LEU A 5 -44.60 -30.63 -3.74
C LEU A 5 -45.57 -30.56 -4.94
N LEU A 6 -46.80 -30.10 -4.66
CA LEU A 6 -47.75 -29.52 -5.60
C LEU A 6 -47.44 -28.02 -5.80
N SER A 7 -47.32 -27.59 -7.05
CA SER A 7 -47.16 -26.19 -7.47
C SER A 7 -48.46 -25.39 -7.28
N PRO A 8 -48.39 -24.06 -7.03
CA PRO A 8 -49.51 -23.18 -7.32
C PRO A 8 -49.25 -22.19 -8.47
N ARG A 9 -50.23 -22.23 -9.39
CA ARG A 9 -50.64 -21.33 -10.47
C ARG A 9 -50.29 -19.85 -10.27
N TRP A 10 -49.61 -19.26 -11.25
CA TRP A 10 -49.48 -17.80 -11.42
C TRP A 10 -50.70 -17.23 -12.14
N LYS A 11 -51.20 -16.09 -11.62
CA LYS A 11 -52.13 -15.17 -12.29
C LYS A 11 -51.41 -13.84 -12.45
N LEU A 12 -51.15 -13.43 -13.67
CA LEU A 12 -50.83 -12.05 -14.05
C LEU A 12 -52.14 -11.36 -14.45
N PRO A 13 -52.39 -10.11 -14.05
CA PRO A 13 -53.39 -9.28 -14.68
C PRO A 13 -52.79 -8.42 -15.80
N ASP A 14 -53.56 -8.36 -16.88
CA ASP A 14 -53.37 -7.65 -18.13
C ASP A 14 -53.49 -6.13 -17.96
N GLY A 15 -52.75 -5.35 -18.77
CA GLY A 15 -52.98 -3.89 -18.85
C GLY A 15 -51.90 -3.06 -19.51
N VAL A 16 -51.57 -3.39 -20.76
CA VAL A 16 -51.15 -2.52 -21.88
C VAL A 16 -51.00 -1.01 -21.58
N SER A 17 -49.83 -0.40 -21.83
CA SER A 17 -49.61 0.39 -23.05
C SER A 17 -48.20 1.02 -23.16
N LEU A 18 -47.53 0.58 -24.23
CA LEU A 18 -46.57 1.22 -25.13
C LEU A 18 -46.21 2.73 -24.99
N ILE A 19 -44.90 2.95 -25.18
CA ILE A 19 -44.20 4.11 -25.79
C ILE A 19 -43.81 5.28 -24.85
N ALA A 20 -42.50 5.43 -24.63
CA ALA A 20 -41.76 6.60 -25.13
C ALA A 20 -40.23 6.39 -25.04
N PHE A 21 -39.61 6.54 -26.19
CA PHE A 21 -38.18 6.71 -26.43
C PHE A 21 -37.62 7.84 -25.54
N VAL A 22 -36.58 7.58 -24.75
CA VAL A 22 -35.71 8.64 -24.23
C VAL A 22 -34.27 8.26 -24.55
N LEU A 23 -33.90 8.57 -25.79
CA LEU A 23 -32.51 8.72 -26.24
C LEU A 23 -32.17 10.19 -25.98
N VAL A 24 -31.54 10.48 -24.85
CA VAL A 24 -30.94 11.80 -24.59
C VAL A 24 -29.43 11.59 -24.55
N ALA A 25 -28.82 11.81 -25.72
CA ALA A 25 -27.42 12.13 -25.84
C ALA A 25 -27.22 13.56 -25.33
N GLY A 26 -26.71 13.70 -24.10
CA GLY A 26 -26.21 14.96 -23.58
C GLY A 26 -24.70 15.02 -23.77
N MET A 27 -24.24 15.79 -24.77
CA MET A 27 -22.88 16.30 -24.77
C MET A 27 -22.73 17.24 -23.58
N VAL A 28 -22.14 16.76 -22.49
CA VAL A 28 -21.61 17.65 -21.44
C VAL A 28 -20.26 18.15 -21.94
N ALA A 29 -20.22 19.46 -22.15
CA ALA A 29 -19.06 20.22 -22.54
C ALA A 29 -17.90 20.00 -21.55
N CYS A 30 -16.68 19.86 -22.09
CA CYS A 30 -15.46 20.16 -21.36
C CYS A 30 -15.50 21.62 -20.93
N ASP A 31 -15.90 21.87 -19.69
CA ASP A 31 -15.58 23.11 -18.99
C ASP A 31 -14.30 22.85 -18.20
N ASP A 32 -13.19 23.32 -18.75
CA ASP A 32 -11.86 23.26 -18.14
C ASP A 32 -11.78 24.39 -17.11
N ALA A 33 -12.33 24.15 -15.91
CA ALA A 33 -12.17 25.05 -14.79
C ALA A 33 -10.78 24.83 -14.17
N PRO A 34 -9.94 25.87 -14.00
CA PRO A 34 -8.67 25.71 -13.32
C PRO A 34 -8.93 25.30 -11.88
N VAL A 35 -8.54 24.07 -11.53
CA VAL A 35 -8.55 23.60 -10.15
C VAL A 35 -7.48 24.37 -9.38
N VAL A 36 -7.85 25.55 -8.90
CA VAL A 36 -7.17 26.19 -7.77
C VAL A 36 -7.60 25.38 -6.54
N ALA A 37 -6.98 24.23 -6.33
CA ALA A 37 -7.10 23.50 -5.08
C ALA A 37 -6.40 24.35 -4.02
N SER A 38 -7.22 25.09 -3.27
CA SER A 38 -6.86 25.76 -2.03
C SER A 38 -6.06 24.81 -1.16
N ARG A 39 -4.93 25.31 -0.66
CA ARG A 39 -3.95 24.64 0.21
C ARG A 39 -4.49 24.39 1.64
N GLU A 40 -5.78 24.08 1.77
CA GLU A 40 -6.49 23.95 3.05
C GLU A 40 -7.50 22.80 2.98
N GLU A 41 -7.06 21.64 2.51
CA GLU A 41 -7.65 20.36 2.92
C GLU A 41 -6.52 19.49 3.47
N ALA A 42 -6.07 19.85 4.67
CA ALA A 42 -5.47 18.87 5.55
C ALA A 42 -6.57 17.87 5.90
N VAL A 43 -6.66 16.81 5.08
CA VAL A 43 -7.43 15.62 5.41
C VAL A 43 -6.91 15.14 6.76
N GLU A 44 -7.73 15.28 7.80
CA GLU A 44 -7.61 14.45 8.99
C GLU A 44 -7.75 13.00 8.53
N LEU A 45 -6.61 12.35 8.29
CA LEU A 45 -6.54 10.91 8.16
C LEU A 45 -6.82 10.33 9.55
N GLY A 46 -8.08 9.95 9.72
CA GLY A 46 -8.68 9.54 10.97
C GLY A 46 -7.92 8.42 11.69
N GLU A 47 -8.07 8.47 13.01
CA GLU A 47 -7.83 7.34 13.90
C GLU A 47 -8.72 6.17 13.46
N GLY A 48 -8.15 5.24 12.68
CA GLY A 48 -8.94 4.16 12.10
C GLY A 48 -8.17 3.14 11.27
N SER A 49 -6.92 2.83 11.65
CA SER A 49 -6.16 1.58 11.36
C SER A 49 -4.70 1.73 11.79
N GLY A 50 -4.48 1.95 13.11
CA GLY A 50 -3.23 1.67 13.86
C GLY A 50 -1.88 2.26 13.43
N THR A 51 -1.73 2.86 12.26
CA THR A 51 -0.43 3.20 11.68
C THR A 51 -0.06 4.63 12.01
N ARG A 52 0.67 4.82 13.11
CA ARG A 52 1.25 6.12 13.44
C ARG A 52 2.33 6.49 12.41
N TRP A 53 2.05 7.49 11.59
CA TRP A 53 3.00 8.03 10.61
C TRP A 53 4.02 8.97 11.26
N HIS A 54 5.29 8.95 10.82
CA HIS A 54 6.28 9.96 11.23
C HIS A 54 6.12 11.23 10.38
N ALA A 55 5.53 12.26 10.99
CA ALA A 55 5.30 13.56 10.37
C ALA A 55 6.60 14.35 10.20
N LEU A 56 6.64 15.27 9.24
CA LEU A 56 7.84 16.09 8.97
C LEU A 56 8.28 16.92 10.19
N THR A 57 7.34 17.34 11.03
CA THR A 57 7.57 18.13 12.24
C THR A 57 7.75 17.29 13.50
N ASP A 58 7.62 15.96 13.42
CA ASP A 58 7.82 15.08 14.58
C ASP A 58 9.30 15.06 14.98
N PRO A 59 9.65 15.52 16.20
CA PRO A 59 11.04 15.59 16.64
C PRO A 59 11.63 14.22 17.04
N THR A 60 10.82 13.15 17.06
CA THR A 60 11.27 11.81 17.42
C THR A 60 12.33 11.33 16.42
N PRO A 61 13.52 10.88 16.85
CA PRO A 61 14.50 10.31 15.93
C PRO A 61 13.92 9.12 15.16
N ILE A 62 14.16 9.05 13.85
CA ILE A 62 13.57 8.03 12.97
C ILE A 62 13.83 6.59 13.45
N PRO A 63 15.06 6.20 13.88
CA PRO A 63 15.28 4.86 14.39
C PRO A 63 14.44 4.53 15.62
N LEU A 64 14.25 5.51 16.52
CA LEU A 64 13.40 5.36 17.72
C LEU A 64 11.93 5.24 17.32
N PHE A 65 11.47 6.06 16.39
CA PHE A 65 10.13 5.98 15.84
C PHE A 65 9.84 4.59 15.28
N LEU A 66 10.72 4.09 14.40
CA LEU A 66 10.57 2.78 13.77
C LEU A 66 10.60 1.68 14.83
N ALA A 67 11.54 1.71 15.78
CA ALA A 67 11.60 0.75 16.87
C ALA A 67 10.30 0.68 17.68
N ARG A 68 9.72 1.83 18.03
CA ARG A 68 8.44 1.91 18.76
C ARG A 68 7.28 1.38 17.92
N ALA A 69 7.26 1.70 16.62
CA ALA A 69 6.21 1.24 15.72
C ALA A 69 6.23 -0.29 15.56
N VAL A 70 7.42 -0.89 15.39
CA VAL A 70 7.57 -2.34 15.18
C VAL A 70 7.34 -3.13 16.46
N THR A 71 7.87 -2.66 17.60
CA THR A 71 7.82 -3.42 18.86
C THR A 71 6.59 -3.12 19.71
N GLY A 72 5.84 -2.05 19.39
CA GLY A 72 4.77 -1.51 20.24
C GLY A 72 5.25 -0.86 21.54
N ARG A 73 6.56 -0.87 21.84
CA ARG A 73 7.12 -0.37 23.11
C ARG A 73 7.31 1.14 23.14
N GLN A 74 6.30 1.86 23.65
CA GLN A 74 6.36 3.32 23.75
C GLN A 74 7.37 3.85 24.80
N ASP A 75 7.85 2.98 25.69
CA ASP A 75 8.80 3.31 26.76
C ASP A 75 10.24 3.50 26.26
N LEU A 76 10.58 2.99 25.08
CA LEU A 76 11.91 3.09 24.46
C LEU A 76 12.38 4.55 24.37
N ARG A 77 13.67 4.77 24.52
CA ARG A 77 14.38 6.05 24.40
C ARG A 77 15.49 5.94 23.36
N SER A 78 15.96 7.07 22.85
CA SER A 78 16.92 7.09 21.73
C SER A 78 18.24 6.35 21.99
N GLY A 79 18.65 6.20 23.25
CA GLY A 79 19.86 5.49 23.64
C GLY A 79 19.65 4.00 23.96
N ASP A 80 18.42 3.48 23.88
CA ASP A 80 18.17 2.08 24.20
C ASP A 80 18.86 1.14 23.20
N PRO A 81 19.52 0.06 23.67
CA PRO A 81 20.14 -0.92 22.78
C PRO A 81 19.19 -1.53 21.76
N ALA A 82 17.88 -1.59 22.09
CA ALA A 82 16.82 -2.07 21.21
C ALA A 82 16.59 -1.16 19.98
N VAL A 83 17.02 0.10 20.01
CA VAL A 83 16.90 1.04 18.89
C VAL A 83 18.03 0.88 17.86
N ARG A 84 19.18 0.35 18.30
CA ARG A 84 20.39 0.23 17.47
C ARG A 84 20.17 -0.56 16.16
N PRO A 85 19.49 -1.72 16.14
CA PRO A 85 19.26 -2.46 14.89
C PRO A 85 18.54 -1.62 13.83
N TYR A 86 17.55 -0.82 14.24
CA TYR A 86 16.81 0.07 13.33
C TYR A 86 17.69 1.18 12.75
N ALA A 87 18.60 1.72 13.57
CA ALA A 87 19.56 2.72 13.10
C ALA A 87 20.57 2.11 12.10
N GLU A 88 20.99 0.87 12.35
CA GLU A 88 21.92 0.15 11.48
C GLU A 88 21.27 -0.21 10.13
N ALA A 89 20.05 -0.73 10.15
CA ALA A 89 19.30 -1.07 8.94
C ALA A 89 19.02 0.17 8.07
N LEU A 90 18.57 1.28 8.67
CA LEU A 90 18.39 2.55 7.95
C LEU A 90 19.70 3.06 7.35
N ARG A 91 20.81 2.96 8.09
CA ARG A 91 22.13 3.36 7.60
C ARG A 91 22.58 2.50 6.42
N ALA A 92 22.36 1.19 6.45
CA ALA A 92 22.66 0.30 5.33
C ALA A 92 21.83 0.69 4.09
N ALA A 93 20.52 0.92 4.29
CA ALA A 93 19.59 1.28 3.23
C ALA A 93 19.94 2.59 2.50
N ARG A 94 20.57 3.57 3.16
CA ARG A 94 20.97 4.85 2.54
C ARG A 94 21.87 4.72 1.32
N GLY A 95 22.71 3.68 1.28
CA GLY A 95 23.59 3.41 0.14
C GLY A 95 22.84 2.93 -1.12
N HIS A 96 21.64 2.38 -0.93
CA HIS A 96 20.88 1.69 -1.97
C HIS A 96 19.62 2.44 -2.40
N TYR A 97 19.10 3.34 -1.56
CA TYR A 97 17.83 4.03 -1.82
C TYR A 97 17.99 5.53 -1.97
N ILE A 98 17.23 6.13 -2.89
CA ILE A 98 17.20 7.59 -3.11
C ILE A 98 16.47 8.32 -1.98
N GLU A 99 15.58 7.63 -1.27
CA GLU A 99 14.72 8.20 -0.25
C GLU A 99 15.39 8.42 1.10
N THR A 100 14.79 9.32 1.88
CA THR A 100 15.22 9.63 3.25
C THR A 100 14.80 8.54 4.23
N ASP A 101 15.50 8.43 5.36
CA ASP A 101 15.15 7.49 6.43
C ASP A 101 13.67 7.58 6.85
N ARG A 102 13.11 8.80 6.92
CA ARG A 102 11.68 9.00 7.25
C ARG A 102 10.77 8.33 6.23
N MET A 103 11.07 8.49 4.94
CA MET A 103 10.30 7.87 3.86
C MET A 103 10.45 6.34 3.85
N LEU A 104 11.66 5.84 4.10
CA LEU A 104 11.91 4.40 4.25
C LEU A 104 11.08 3.84 5.41
N ALA A 105 11.21 4.41 6.62
CA ALA A 105 10.52 3.95 7.82
C ALA A 105 9.00 3.96 7.64
N ASN A 106 8.43 5.06 7.12
CA ASN A 106 6.99 5.17 6.95
C ASN A 106 6.43 4.13 5.95
N ARG A 107 7.10 3.95 4.81
CA ARG A 107 6.68 2.96 3.80
C ARG A 107 6.85 1.53 4.30
N LEU A 108 7.89 1.27 5.08
CA LEU A 108 8.16 -0.04 5.63
C LEU A 108 7.07 -0.45 6.64
N ILE A 109 6.66 0.49 7.51
CA ILE A 109 5.55 0.25 8.45
C ILE A 109 4.24 0.03 7.66
N GLN A 110 3.97 0.87 6.66
CA GLN A 110 2.77 0.73 5.82
C GLN A 110 2.72 -0.64 5.13
N ALA A 111 3.84 -1.10 4.55
CA ALA A 111 3.94 -2.40 3.91
C ALA A 111 3.68 -3.55 4.91
N ALA A 112 4.27 -3.48 6.10
CA ALA A 112 4.08 -4.50 7.13
C ALA A 112 2.64 -4.58 7.64
N VAL A 113 1.96 -3.44 7.80
CA VAL A 113 0.54 -3.38 8.17
C VAL A 113 -0.32 -4.02 7.09
N LEU A 114 -0.13 -3.65 5.82
CA LEU A 114 -0.88 -4.22 4.70
C LEU A 114 -0.71 -5.74 4.61
N LEU A 115 0.51 -6.23 4.81
CA LEU A 115 0.78 -7.67 4.81
C LEU A 115 0.15 -8.37 6.01
N ALA A 116 0.19 -7.75 7.19
CA ALA A 116 -0.46 -8.31 8.38
C ALA A 116 -1.99 -8.40 8.23
N GLU A 117 -2.64 -7.40 7.63
CA GLU A 117 -4.07 -7.40 7.32
C GLU A 117 -4.48 -8.55 6.39
N ARG A 118 -3.56 -9.02 5.54
CA ARG A 118 -3.74 -10.15 4.63
C ARG A 118 -3.38 -11.51 5.26
N GLY A 119 -2.94 -11.53 6.54
CA GLY A 119 -2.47 -12.74 7.20
C GLY A 119 -1.04 -13.16 6.82
N GLU A 120 -0.27 -12.25 6.22
CA GLU A 120 1.07 -12.47 5.67
C GLU A 120 2.14 -11.64 6.40
N ALA A 121 1.94 -11.42 7.70
CA ALA A 121 2.81 -10.57 8.50
C ALA A 121 4.31 -10.89 8.33
N ILE A 122 5.11 -9.84 8.15
CA ILE A 122 6.57 -9.90 8.04
C ILE A 122 7.19 -8.87 8.98
N ASP A 123 8.35 -9.19 9.55
CA ASP A 123 9.14 -8.20 10.29
C ASP A 123 9.62 -7.11 9.32
N PRO A 124 9.30 -5.82 9.56
CA PRO A 124 9.88 -4.69 8.85
C PRO A 124 11.39 -4.77 8.63
N LEU A 125 12.17 -5.14 9.65
CA LEU A 125 13.63 -5.20 9.51
C LEU A 125 14.06 -6.32 8.57
N GLN A 126 13.42 -7.48 8.67
CA GLN A 126 13.65 -8.57 7.73
C GLN A 126 13.38 -8.12 6.29
N LEU A 127 12.23 -7.48 6.03
CA LEU A 127 11.89 -7.00 4.70
C LEU A 127 12.93 -5.99 4.17
N LEU A 128 13.35 -5.02 4.99
CA LEU A 128 14.35 -4.04 4.58
C LEU A 128 15.70 -4.69 4.28
N ASP A 129 16.14 -5.62 5.13
CA ASP A 129 17.42 -6.32 4.99
C ASP A 129 17.43 -7.18 3.72
N ASP A 130 16.36 -7.93 3.43
CA ASP A 130 16.27 -8.77 2.23
C ASP A 130 16.26 -7.94 0.94
N LEU A 131 15.58 -6.78 0.94
CA LEU A 131 15.61 -5.85 -0.19
C LEU A 131 17.01 -5.21 -0.36
N VAL A 132 17.68 -4.85 0.73
CA VAL A 132 19.05 -4.33 0.71
C VAL A 132 20.03 -5.39 0.21
N ALA A 133 19.92 -6.64 0.67
CA ALA A 133 20.79 -7.74 0.24
C ALA A 133 20.68 -8.01 -1.27
N ARG A 134 19.50 -7.80 -1.85
CA ARG A 134 19.25 -7.87 -3.29
C ARG A 134 19.74 -6.64 -4.07
N SER A 135 20.10 -5.55 -3.39
CA SER A 135 20.49 -4.31 -4.05
C SER A 135 21.83 -4.44 -4.76
N GLY A 136 21.84 -4.19 -6.07
CA GLY A 136 23.06 -4.09 -6.86
C GLY A 136 23.79 -2.75 -6.67
N SER A 137 24.73 -2.47 -7.58
CA SER A 137 25.44 -1.19 -7.61
C SER A 137 24.53 -0.08 -8.17
N GLY A 138 24.09 0.85 -7.33
CA GLY A 138 23.29 2.00 -7.72
C GLY A 138 22.18 2.30 -6.74
N ARG A 139 21.75 3.57 -6.69
CA ARG A 139 20.60 3.97 -5.87
C ARG A 139 19.30 3.83 -6.67
N ARG A 140 18.26 3.26 -6.05
CA ARG A 140 16.93 3.01 -6.63
C ARG A 140 15.81 3.61 -5.77
N SER A 141 14.59 3.64 -6.29
CA SER A 141 13.43 4.05 -5.49
C SER A 141 12.92 2.89 -4.63
N PHE A 142 12.95 3.08 -3.31
CA PHE A 142 12.33 2.17 -2.36
C PHE A 142 10.82 2.12 -2.53
N GLY A 143 10.19 3.24 -2.88
CA GLY A 143 8.75 3.31 -3.13
C GLY A 143 8.32 2.38 -4.27
N THR A 144 8.99 2.46 -5.42
CA THR A 144 8.74 1.57 -6.56
C THR A 144 9.00 0.12 -6.19
N GLU A 145 10.11 -0.17 -5.52
CA GLU A 145 10.47 -1.54 -5.14
C GLU A 145 9.44 -2.17 -4.19
N ILE A 146 9.01 -1.45 -3.15
CA ILE A 146 7.98 -1.91 -2.22
C ILE A 146 6.63 -2.10 -2.92
N HIS A 147 6.28 -1.24 -3.88
CA HIS A 147 5.05 -1.42 -4.65
C HIS A 147 5.06 -2.74 -5.42
N HIS A 148 6.09 -3.02 -6.22
CA HIS A 148 6.15 -4.30 -6.95
C HIS A 148 6.23 -5.52 -6.02
N TYR A 149 6.95 -5.40 -4.90
CA TYR A 149 6.97 -6.46 -3.89
C TYR A 149 5.56 -6.74 -3.35
N LEU A 150 4.80 -5.70 -2.97
CA LEU A 150 3.43 -5.86 -2.47
C LEU A 150 2.48 -6.45 -3.52
N ASN A 151 2.64 -6.09 -4.81
CA ASN A 151 1.86 -6.68 -5.89
C ASN A 151 2.13 -8.19 -6.03
N LEU A 152 3.40 -8.60 -5.98
CA LEU A 152 3.77 -10.02 -5.99
C LEU A 152 3.18 -10.76 -4.78
N ARG A 153 3.19 -10.14 -3.59
CA ARG A 153 2.54 -10.70 -2.40
C ARG A 153 1.03 -10.83 -2.59
N GLU A 154 0.39 -9.84 -3.20
CA GLU A 154 -1.04 -9.86 -3.54
C GLU A 154 -1.42 -11.01 -4.48
N GLU A 155 -0.52 -11.35 -5.41
CA GLU A 155 -0.65 -12.50 -6.30
C GLU A 155 -0.43 -13.86 -5.60
N GLY A 156 -0.21 -13.86 -4.27
CA GLY A 156 0.04 -15.06 -3.48
C GLY A 156 1.47 -15.59 -3.59
N VAL A 157 2.41 -14.81 -4.14
CA VAL A 157 3.82 -15.19 -4.18
C VAL A 157 4.40 -15.08 -2.77
N SER A 158 5.06 -16.15 -2.30
CA SER A 158 5.74 -16.15 -1.00
C SER A 158 6.80 -15.05 -0.90
N HIS A 159 7.18 -14.66 0.32
CA HIS A 159 8.25 -13.68 0.55
C HIS A 159 9.51 -13.94 -0.27
N ALA A 160 10.10 -15.14 -0.11
CA ALA A 160 11.35 -15.50 -0.77
C ALA A 160 11.22 -15.44 -2.31
N ALA A 161 10.15 -16.01 -2.85
CA ALA A 161 9.89 -15.99 -4.28
C ALA A 161 9.60 -14.57 -4.81
N ALA A 162 9.01 -13.69 -3.99
CA ALA A 162 8.77 -12.30 -4.36
C ALA A 162 10.09 -11.51 -4.44
N ILE A 163 11.00 -11.71 -3.48
CA ILE A 163 12.36 -11.13 -3.50
C ILE A 163 13.12 -11.57 -4.76
N GLU A 164 13.05 -12.86 -5.13
CA GLU A 164 13.72 -13.39 -6.34
C GLU A 164 13.13 -12.83 -7.65
N ARG A 165 11.82 -12.60 -7.72
CA ARG A 165 11.14 -12.13 -8.94
C ARG A 165 11.17 -10.61 -9.13
N LEU A 166 11.60 -9.86 -8.11
CA LEU A 166 11.43 -8.42 -8.05
C LEU A 166 12.16 -7.67 -9.18
N ASP A 167 13.36 -8.13 -9.56
CA ASP A 167 14.11 -7.52 -10.68
C ASP A 167 13.40 -7.68 -12.02
N GLY A 168 12.75 -8.83 -12.26
CA GLY A 168 11.94 -9.04 -13.46
C GLY A 168 10.72 -8.13 -13.50
N ALA A 169 10.03 -7.95 -12.37
CA ALA A 169 8.89 -7.05 -12.25
C ALA A 169 9.29 -5.58 -12.49
N LEU A 170 10.40 -5.14 -11.90
CA LEU A 170 10.95 -3.78 -12.10
C LEU A 170 11.37 -3.54 -13.54
N ALA A 171 11.99 -4.53 -14.19
CA ALA A 171 12.42 -4.42 -15.59
C ALA A 171 11.22 -4.38 -16.56
N ALA A 172 10.16 -5.13 -16.28
CA ALA A 172 8.94 -5.12 -17.08
C ALA A 172 8.25 -3.75 -17.04
N ASP A 173 8.12 -3.14 -15.87
CA ASP A 173 7.55 -1.79 -15.69
C ASP A 173 8.39 -0.72 -16.41
N ALA A 174 9.72 -0.80 -16.31
CA ALA A 174 10.61 0.11 -17.02
C ALA A 174 10.51 -0.01 -18.56
N ALA A 175 10.13 -1.19 -19.07
CA ALA A 175 9.97 -1.44 -20.51
C ALA A 175 8.59 -0.99 -21.04
N ASP A 176 7.57 -0.93 -20.18
CA ASP A 176 6.23 -0.41 -20.50
C ASP A 176 5.77 0.64 -19.47
N PRO A 177 6.34 1.85 -19.49
CA PRO A 177 5.98 2.91 -18.53
C PRO A 177 4.57 3.47 -18.75
N ALA A 178 3.84 3.01 -19.77
CA ALA A 178 2.53 3.54 -20.16
C ALA A 178 1.38 2.52 -20.05
N GLY A 179 1.67 1.24 -19.73
CA GLY A 179 0.66 0.18 -19.64
C GLY A 179 -0.16 0.03 -20.92
N ARG A 180 0.51 -0.10 -22.09
CA ARG A 180 -0.16 -0.23 -23.40
C ARG A 180 0.28 -1.46 -24.20
#